data_AF-R8ZZ25-F1
#
_entry.id   AF-R8ZZ25-F1
#
_cell.length_a   1.000
_cell.length_b   1.000
_cell.length_c   1.000
_cell.angle_alpha   90.00
_cell.angle_beta   90.00
_cell.angle_gamma   90.00
#
_symmetry.space_group_name_H-M   'P 1'
#
loop_
_entity.id
_entity.type
_entity.pdbx_description
1 polymer ?
#
loop_
_entity_poly.entity_id
_entity_poly.type
_entity_poly.pdbx_seq_one_letter_code
_entity_poly.pdbx_strand_id
1 'polypeptide(L)'
;MKKIQYCFALLVLSFFMNCEMKPVDDIYGLSPEETSQLIAGILANQGLRDNGNGTVTDPVANLVWQKCTHGQVYRPGNNDCLGAPQGSILNPNDVARAGAAQVAYCDSKTHACNSIAFPQVLQGFSSISVAGSSELYGACQNSNYLGASWRVPTVAEYQRLVVPGRAATLQFFPSTQEEDYWTAWSNNEDIPGETAHAISFDRQSYGVQRNVVKTQRNYVRCVRTGP
;
A
#
# COMPACT_ATOMS: atom_id res chain seq x y z
N MET A 1 26.32 67.68 28.81
CA MET A 1 25.46 66.93 29.77
C MET A 1 25.69 65.43 29.56
N LYS A 2 26.02 64.73 30.67
CA LYS A 2 25.91 63.28 31.00
C LYS A 2 25.64 62.30 29.83
N LYS A 3 26.60 61.43 29.48
CA LYS A 3 26.76 60.02 29.94
C LYS A 3 25.54 59.13 29.65
N ILE A 4 25.71 58.14 28.76
CA ILE A 4 25.21 56.74 28.77
C ILE A 4 25.92 56.04 27.57
N GLN A 5 27.04 55.35 27.80
CA GLN A 5 27.19 53.88 27.94
C GLN A 5 27.21 53.15 26.58
N TYR A 6 28.39 53.00 25.97
CA TYR A 6 29.31 51.85 26.10
C TYR A 6 28.65 50.49 25.85
N CYS A 7 28.89 49.93 24.66
CA CYS A 7 29.31 48.54 24.38
C CYS A 7 28.99 48.16 22.92
N PHE A 8 29.57 48.90 21.95
CA PHE A 8 29.53 48.53 20.52
C PHE A 8 30.86 47.95 20.04
N ALA A 9 31.50 47.16 20.89
CA ALA A 9 32.80 46.53 20.61
C ALA A 9 32.92 45.20 21.34
N LEU A 10 32.05 44.23 21.01
CA LEU A 10 32.18 42.82 21.41
C LEU A 10 31.23 41.94 20.58
N LEU A 11 31.27 42.06 19.25
CA LEU A 11 30.60 41.11 18.35
C LEU A 11 31.46 40.83 17.11
N VAL A 12 32.73 40.56 17.37
CA VAL A 12 33.70 40.03 16.40
C VAL A 12 34.42 38.89 17.09
N LEU A 13 33.75 37.76 17.39
CA LEU A 13 34.45 36.49 17.67
C LEU A 13 33.57 35.24 17.84
N SER A 14 32.42 35.12 17.16
CA SER A 14 31.61 33.91 17.34
C SER A 14 30.70 33.57 16.16
N PHE A 15 31.23 33.43 14.94
CA PHE A 15 30.55 32.68 13.86
C PHE A 15 31.53 32.08 12.83
N PHE A 16 32.69 31.60 13.28
CA PHE A 16 33.39 30.52 12.56
C PHE A 16 33.02 29.20 13.24
N MET A 17 31.74 28.84 13.15
CA MET A 17 31.36 27.44 13.27
C MET A 17 31.98 26.75 12.06
N ASN A 18 32.96 25.90 12.31
CA ASN A 18 33.51 24.97 11.35
C ASN A 18 32.37 24.14 10.74
N CYS A 19 31.87 24.53 9.57
CA CYS A 19 31.36 23.55 8.63
C CYS A 19 32.58 22.84 8.04
N GLU A 20 33.13 21.87 8.79
CA GLU A 20 33.82 20.78 8.11
C GLU A 20 32.74 20.00 7.36
N MET A 21 32.48 20.41 6.12
CA MET A 21 31.75 19.55 5.19
C MET A 21 32.66 18.36 4.94
N LYS A 22 32.41 17.29 5.69
CA LYS A 22 33.03 15.99 5.49
C LYS A 22 32.85 15.67 4.00
N PRO A 23 33.93 15.35 3.25
CA PRO A 23 33.78 14.94 1.87
C PRO A 23 32.83 13.75 1.86
N VAL A 24 31.69 13.92 1.18
CA VAL A 24 30.76 12.83 0.94
C VAL A 24 31.45 11.98 -0.11
N ASP A 25 32.01 10.84 0.29
CA ASP A 25 32.52 9.84 -0.65
C ASP A 25 31.32 9.29 -1.43
N ASP A 26 31.03 9.93 -2.55
CA ASP A 26 30.00 9.61 -3.52
C ASP A 26 30.48 8.47 -4.42
N ILE A 27 30.61 7.27 -3.84
CA ILE A 27 30.94 6.05 -4.60
C ILE A 27 29.90 5.79 -5.71
N TYR A 28 28.67 6.34 -5.62
CA TYR A 28 27.63 6.24 -6.64
C TYR A 28 26.75 7.49 -6.83
N GLY A 29 27.14 8.67 -6.34
CA GLY A 29 26.35 9.91 -6.52
C GLY A 29 25.01 9.98 -5.76
N LEU A 30 24.82 9.14 -4.73
CA LEU A 30 23.65 9.17 -3.85
C LEU A 30 24.06 9.65 -2.45
N SER A 31 23.18 10.36 -1.76
CA SER A 31 23.44 10.76 -0.37
C SER A 31 23.53 9.54 0.56
N PRO A 32 24.19 9.66 1.73
CA PRO A 32 24.29 8.56 2.69
C PRO A 32 22.94 8.05 3.19
N GLU A 33 21.93 8.93 3.25
CA GLU A 33 20.56 8.61 3.64
C GLU A 33 19.85 7.81 2.55
N GLU A 34 19.96 8.24 1.29
CA GLU A 34 19.43 7.52 0.13
C GLU A 34 20.11 6.17 -0.05
N THR A 35 21.43 6.08 0.20
CA THR A 35 22.19 4.84 0.14
C THR A 35 21.78 3.88 1.26
N SER A 36 21.55 4.39 2.47
CA SER A 36 21.05 3.59 3.59
C SER A 36 19.62 3.12 3.38
N GLN A 37 18.76 3.96 2.76
CA GLN A 37 17.41 3.57 2.36
C GLN A 37 17.43 2.54 1.21
N LEU A 38 18.34 2.67 0.26
CA LEU A 38 18.52 1.71 -0.82
C LEU A 38 19.03 0.37 -0.29
N ILE A 39 20.04 0.39 0.59
CA ILE A 39 20.59 -0.80 1.25
C ILE A 39 19.57 -1.43 2.19
N ALA A 40 18.85 -0.64 3.00
CA ALA A 40 17.76 -1.14 3.84
C ALA A 40 16.59 -1.68 3.00
N GLY A 41 16.27 -1.07 1.86
CA GLY A 41 15.30 -1.56 0.90
C GLY A 41 15.73 -2.87 0.24
N ILE A 42 17.01 -2.99 -0.14
CA ILE A 42 17.61 -4.23 -0.69
C ILE A 42 17.65 -5.34 0.36
N LEU A 43 17.94 -5.01 1.64
CA LEU A 43 17.95 -5.96 2.75
C LEU A 43 16.53 -6.35 3.23
N ALA A 44 15.58 -5.42 3.22
CA ALA A 44 14.19 -5.66 3.61
C ALA A 44 13.37 -6.37 2.51
N ASN A 45 13.82 -6.32 1.25
CA ASN A 45 13.21 -7.03 0.12
C ASN A 45 13.84 -8.41 -0.15
N GLN A 46 14.73 -8.91 0.72
CA GLN A 46 15.28 -10.26 0.61
C GLN A 46 14.26 -11.39 0.82
N GLY A 47 13.00 -11.06 1.14
CA GLY A 47 11.92 -12.02 1.25
C GLY A 47 11.19 -12.27 -0.07
N LEU A 48 10.78 -11.22 -0.79
CA LEU A 48 9.80 -11.41 -1.86
C LEU A 48 10.41 -12.10 -3.08
N ARG A 49 9.67 -13.07 -3.61
CA ARG A 49 10.02 -13.83 -4.79
C ARG A 49 8.91 -13.71 -5.82
N ASP A 50 9.22 -13.10 -6.95
CA ASP A 50 8.34 -13.12 -8.11
C ASP A 50 8.29 -14.52 -8.72
N ASN A 51 7.09 -15.05 -8.92
CA ASN A 51 6.89 -16.38 -9.48
C ASN A 51 6.76 -16.36 -11.02
N GLY A 52 6.68 -15.19 -11.66
CA GLY A 52 6.55 -15.06 -13.13
C GLY A 52 5.22 -15.58 -13.69
N ASN A 53 4.25 -15.89 -12.83
CA ASN A 53 2.91 -16.36 -13.18
C ASN A 53 1.82 -15.39 -12.70
N GLY A 54 2.21 -14.15 -12.37
CA GLY A 54 1.34 -13.11 -11.85
C GLY A 54 1.05 -13.23 -10.35
N THR A 55 1.93 -13.94 -9.63
CA THR A 55 1.94 -13.95 -8.16
C THR A 55 3.33 -13.65 -7.62
N VAL A 56 3.39 -13.14 -6.40
CA VAL A 56 4.62 -12.86 -5.66
C VAL A 56 4.57 -13.60 -4.34
N THR A 57 5.55 -14.46 -4.07
CA THR A 57 5.67 -15.19 -2.80
C THR A 57 6.37 -14.33 -1.77
N ASP A 58 5.81 -14.26 -0.58
CA ASP A 58 6.47 -13.80 0.63
C ASP A 58 6.77 -15.01 1.55
N PRO A 59 7.98 -15.57 1.48
CA PRO A 59 8.36 -16.76 2.23
C PRO A 59 8.47 -16.51 3.73
N VAL A 60 8.73 -15.27 4.16
CA VAL A 60 8.91 -14.96 5.59
C VAL A 60 7.54 -14.83 6.27
N ALA A 61 6.52 -14.33 5.57
CA ALA A 61 5.14 -14.32 6.08
C ALA A 61 4.35 -15.59 5.75
N ASN A 62 4.92 -16.50 4.95
CA ASN A 62 4.21 -17.63 4.34
C ASN A 62 2.94 -17.19 3.59
N LEU A 63 3.09 -16.21 2.71
CA LEU A 63 2.01 -15.63 1.91
C LEU A 63 2.34 -15.70 0.41
N VAL A 64 1.29 -15.73 -0.40
CA VAL A 64 1.39 -15.47 -1.83
C VAL A 64 0.43 -14.34 -2.16
N TRP A 65 0.94 -13.32 -2.85
CA TRP A 65 0.22 -12.14 -3.27
C TRP A 65 -0.15 -12.21 -4.73
N GLN A 66 -1.32 -11.67 -5.10
CA GLN A 66 -1.57 -11.34 -6.50
C GLN A 66 -0.65 -10.20 -6.92
N LYS A 67 0.05 -10.37 -8.04
CA LYS A 67 0.96 -9.35 -8.59
C LYS A 67 0.21 -8.13 -9.10
N CYS A 68 -1.05 -8.30 -9.52
CA CYS A 68 -1.88 -7.23 -10.05
C CYS A 68 -2.92 -6.76 -9.04
N THR A 69 -3.20 -5.45 -9.03
CA THR A 69 -4.30 -4.88 -8.26
C THR A 69 -5.61 -5.42 -8.83
N HIS A 70 -6.64 -5.59 -7.99
CA HIS A 70 -7.95 -6.05 -8.45
C HIS A 70 -8.43 -5.22 -9.66
N GLY A 71 -8.96 -5.90 -10.67
CA GLY A 71 -9.33 -5.31 -11.96
C GLY A 71 -8.21 -5.28 -13.00
N GLN A 72 -6.93 -5.31 -12.61
CA GLN A 72 -5.85 -5.36 -13.60
C GLN A 72 -5.66 -6.77 -14.18
N VAL A 73 -5.11 -6.85 -15.39
CA VAL A 73 -4.75 -8.11 -16.06
C VAL A 73 -3.24 -8.34 -16.01
N TYR A 74 -2.83 -9.54 -15.57
CA TYR A 74 -1.43 -9.96 -15.64
C TYR A 74 -1.04 -10.31 -17.08
N ARG A 75 0.07 -9.75 -17.58
CA ARG A 75 0.60 -10.06 -18.93
C ARG A 75 1.90 -10.86 -18.82
N PRO A 76 1.89 -12.17 -19.12
CA PRO A 76 3.06 -13.03 -18.92
C PRO A 76 4.29 -12.59 -19.72
N GLY A 77 4.11 -12.02 -20.92
CA GLY A 77 5.22 -11.60 -21.78
C GLY A 77 6.07 -10.45 -21.21
N ASN A 78 5.49 -9.63 -20.34
CA ASN A 78 6.13 -8.45 -19.74
C ASN A 78 6.27 -8.56 -18.23
N ASN A 79 5.69 -9.60 -17.61
CA ASN A 79 5.61 -9.80 -16.17
C ASN A 79 5.04 -8.56 -15.43
N ASP A 80 4.04 -7.93 -16.04
CA ASP A 80 3.43 -6.69 -15.58
C ASP A 80 1.90 -6.79 -15.45
N CYS A 81 1.30 -5.68 -15.01
CA CYS A 81 -0.12 -5.56 -14.71
C CYS A 81 -0.70 -4.36 -15.44
N LEU A 82 -1.44 -4.57 -16.54
CA LEU A 82 -2.13 -3.52 -17.29
C LEU A 82 -3.44 -4.06 -17.88
N GLY A 83 -4.43 -3.17 -18.06
CA GLY A 83 -5.71 -3.44 -18.71
C GLY A 83 -6.80 -3.94 -17.76
N ALA A 84 -8.08 -3.76 -18.15
CA ALA A 84 -9.25 -4.25 -17.41
C ALA A 84 -9.77 -5.57 -18.02
N PRO A 85 -10.43 -6.47 -17.26
CA PRO A 85 -11.08 -7.67 -17.81
C PRO A 85 -12.25 -7.34 -18.77
N GLN A 86 -12.72 -6.09 -18.79
CA GLN A 86 -13.60 -5.52 -19.82
C GLN A 86 -12.93 -4.35 -20.57
N GLY A 87 -11.63 -4.46 -20.83
CA GLY A 87 -10.97 -3.60 -21.80
C GLY A 87 -11.57 -3.89 -23.17
N SER A 88 -12.45 -3.01 -23.64
CA SER A 88 -12.85 -3.05 -25.04
C SER A 88 -11.56 -2.95 -25.88
N ILE A 89 -11.57 -3.58 -27.04
CA ILE A 89 -10.58 -3.42 -28.12
C ILE A 89 -10.28 -1.95 -28.50
N LEU A 90 -11.03 -0.98 -27.95
CA LEU A 90 -10.86 0.46 -28.15
C LEU A 90 -10.24 1.20 -26.96
N ASN A 91 -10.05 0.55 -25.80
CA ASN A 91 -9.24 1.12 -24.72
C ASN A 91 -8.46 0.06 -23.90
N PRO A 92 -7.40 -0.53 -24.47
CA PRO A 92 -6.50 -1.44 -23.74
C PRO A 92 -5.66 -0.74 -22.66
N ASN A 93 -5.62 0.60 -22.69
CA ASN A 93 -4.84 1.45 -21.81
C ASN A 93 -5.77 2.49 -21.18
N ASP A 94 -6.55 2.12 -20.16
CA ASP A 94 -6.90 3.14 -19.17
C ASP A 94 -5.58 3.59 -18.52
N VAL A 95 -4.90 4.55 -19.15
CA VAL A 95 -3.60 5.06 -18.71
C VAL A 95 -3.69 5.72 -17.34
N ALA A 96 -4.88 6.09 -16.89
CA ALA A 96 -5.06 6.70 -15.57
C ALA A 96 -5.01 5.65 -14.45
N ARG A 97 -5.53 4.43 -14.68
CA ARG A 97 -5.65 3.40 -13.61
C ARG A 97 -5.05 2.05 -13.95
N ALA A 98 -4.47 1.90 -15.14
CA ALA A 98 -3.96 0.64 -15.68
C ALA A 98 -5.00 -0.51 -15.64
N GLY A 99 -6.29 -0.19 -15.66
CA GLY A 99 -7.40 -1.16 -15.53
C GLY A 99 -7.74 -1.61 -14.11
N ALA A 100 -7.08 -1.06 -13.08
CA ALA A 100 -7.43 -1.35 -11.69
C ALA A 100 -8.85 -0.88 -11.38
N ALA A 101 -9.61 -1.72 -10.67
CA ALA A 101 -10.97 -1.46 -10.25
C ALA A 101 -11.01 -1.20 -8.75
N GLN A 102 -11.59 -0.07 -8.37
CA GLN A 102 -11.89 0.22 -6.97
C GLN A 102 -13.12 -0.58 -6.52
N VAL A 103 -13.23 -0.83 -5.22
CA VAL A 103 -14.37 -1.50 -4.58
C VAL A 103 -14.72 -0.79 -3.27
N ALA A 104 -15.99 -0.81 -2.88
CA ALA A 104 -16.38 -0.38 -1.54
C ALA A 104 -16.06 -1.48 -0.52
N TYR A 105 -15.85 -1.11 0.76
CA TYR A 105 -15.56 -2.09 1.81
C TYR A 105 -16.79 -2.97 2.07
N CYS A 106 -17.97 -2.35 2.16
CA CYS A 106 -19.24 -3.05 2.20
C CYS A 106 -19.94 -2.97 0.85
N ASP A 107 -20.96 -3.80 0.63
CA ASP A 107 -21.84 -3.64 -0.52
C ASP A 107 -22.54 -2.28 -0.47
N SER A 108 -22.39 -1.49 -1.55
CA SER A 108 -22.92 -0.13 -1.62
C SER A 108 -24.45 -0.04 -1.65
N LYS A 109 -25.17 -1.14 -1.93
CA LYS A 109 -26.63 -1.16 -2.01
C LYS A 109 -27.28 -1.72 -0.74
N THR A 110 -26.72 -2.81 -0.24
CA THR A 110 -27.25 -3.62 0.86
C THR A 110 -26.53 -3.34 2.18
N HIS A 111 -25.40 -2.63 2.15
CA HIS A 111 -24.53 -2.39 3.30
C HIS A 111 -23.98 -3.69 3.93
N ALA A 112 -23.94 -4.79 3.16
CA ALA A 112 -23.38 -6.06 3.59
C ALA A 112 -21.85 -5.99 3.72
N CYS A 113 -21.33 -6.24 4.93
CA CYS A 113 -19.89 -6.14 5.24
C CYS A 113 -19.27 -7.49 5.68
N ASN A 114 -19.99 -8.61 5.59
CA ASN A 114 -19.58 -9.95 6.03
C ASN A 114 -18.90 -10.02 7.42
N SER A 115 -19.42 -9.29 8.42
CA SER A 115 -18.93 -9.30 9.79
C SER A 115 -20.03 -9.75 10.77
N ILE A 116 -19.70 -10.60 11.75
CA ILE A 116 -20.65 -11.10 12.77
C ILE A 116 -20.41 -10.59 14.18
N ALA A 117 -19.34 -9.82 14.42
CA ALA A 117 -19.01 -9.28 15.75
C ALA A 117 -18.00 -8.14 15.66
N PHE A 118 -17.83 -7.42 16.78
CA PHE A 118 -16.75 -6.45 16.99
C PHE A 118 -15.47 -7.16 17.47
N PRO A 119 -14.27 -6.80 16.97
CA PRO A 119 -14.04 -5.88 15.84
C PRO A 119 -14.49 -6.52 14.52
N GLN A 120 -15.09 -5.70 13.64
CA GLN A 120 -15.60 -6.18 12.36
C GLN A 120 -14.44 -6.51 11.41
N VAL A 121 -14.19 -7.79 11.21
CA VAL A 121 -13.25 -8.30 10.19
C VAL A 121 -14.05 -8.87 9.03
N LEU A 122 -13.60 -8.64 7.80
CA LEU A 122 -14.19 -9.30 6.62
C LEU A 122 -14.03 -10.81 6.72
N GLN A 123 -15.16 -11.52 6.80
CA GLN A 123 -15.23 -12.97 6.82
C GLN A 123 -16.06 -13.49 5.62
N GLY A 124 -16.17 -14.80 5.51
CA GLY A 124 -16.93 -15.45 4.44
C GLY A 124 -18.42 -15.66 4.71
N PHE A 125 -18.97 -15.08 5.77
CA PHE A 125 -20.37 -15.21 6.15
C PHE A 125 -20.94 -13.81 6.46
N SER A 126 -22.16 -13.55 5.99
CA SER A 126 -22.92 -12.35 6.38
C SER A 126 -23.64 -12.58 7.71
N SER A 127 -23.98 -11.50 8.42
CA SER A 127 -24.83 -11.59 9.61
C SER A 127 -26.22 -12.10 9.23
N ILE A 128 -26.89 -12.77 10.18
CA ILE A 128 -28.18 -13.51 10.04
C ILE A 128 -29.35 -12.67 9.50
N SER A 129 -29.17 -11.38 9.21
CA SER A 129 -30.23 -10.50 8.70
C SER A 129 -29.78 -9.48 7.66
N VAL A 130 -28.56 -9.60 7.12
CA VAL A 130 -28.10 -8.76 6.00
C VAL A 130 -27.93 -9.63 4.76
N ALA A 131 -28.84 -9.46 3.80
CA ALA A 131 -28.77 -10.12 2.51
C ALA A 131 -27.71 -9.43 1.64
N GLY A 132 -26.73 -10.19 1.14
CA GLY A 132 -25.66 -9.67 0.29
C GLY A 132 -24.27 -10.09 0.78
N SER A 133 -23.24 -9.71 0.01
CA SER A 133 -21.83 -9.90 0.36
C SER A 133 -21.09 -8.60 0.16
N SER A 134 -20.12 -8.32 1.03
CA SER A 134 -19.15 -7.23 0.81
C SER A 134 -18.56 -7.28 -0.60
N GLU A 135 -18.52 -6.11 -1.27
CA GLU A 135 -17.83 -5.91 -2.54
C GLU A 135 -16.35 -6.28 -2.43
N LEU A 136 -15.68 -5.78 -1.38
CA LEU A 136 -14.28 -6.05 -1.09
C LEU A 136 -13.98 -7.54 -0.81
N TYR A 137 -14.84 -8.22 -0.05
CA TYR A 137 -14.72 -9.67 0.13
C TYR A 137 -14.85 -10.39 -1.21
N GLY A 138 -15.88 -10.04 -1.99
CA GLY A 138 -16.13 -10.62 -3.32
C GLY A 138 -14.98 -10.39 -4.29
N ALA A 139 -14.34 -9.22 -4.24
CA ALA A 139 -13.21 -8.85 -5.09
C ALA A 139 -12.04 -9.84 -5.00
N CYS A 140 -11.78 -10.37 -3.80
CA CYS A 140 -10.75 -11.37 -3.57
C CYS A 140 -11.27 -12.79 -3.70
N GLN A 141 -12.36 -13.13 -3.02
CA GLN A 141 -12.88 -14.49 -2.97
C GLN A 141 -13.28 -15.00 -4.35
N ASN A 142 -13.87 -14.15 -5.20
CA ASN A 142 -14.36 -14.54 -6.52
C ASN A 142 -13.33 -14.35 -7.63
N SER A 143 -12.11 -13.90 -7.31
CA SER A 143 -11.08 -13.69 -8.32
C SER A 143 -10.71 -14.98 -9.07
N ASN A 144 -10.89 -16.15 -8.43
CA ASN A 144 -10.51 -17.48 -8.97
C ASN A 144 -9.13 -17.50 -9.64
N TYR A 145 -8.26 -16.58 -9.24
CA TYR A 145 -7.00 -16.32 -9.91
C TYR A 145 -6.09 -17.54 -9.71
N LEU A 146 -5.69 -18.17 -10.82
CA LEU A 146 -4.98 -19.46 -10.82
C LEU A 146 -5.70 -20.58 -10.04
N GLY A 147 -7.03 -20.55 -9.98
CA GLY A 147 -7.84 -21.59 -9.32
C GLY A 147 -7.68 -21.67 -7.80
N ALA A 148 -7.11 -20.64 -7.16
CA ALA A 148 -6.91 -20.59 -5.72
C ALA A 148 -7.96 -19.74 -5.00
N SER A 149 -8.12 -19.96 -3.70
CA SER A 149 -8.93 -19.12 -2.81
C SER A 149 -8.10 -17.96 -2.28
N TRP A 150 -8.52 -16.74 -2.60
CA TRP A 150 -7.85 -15.51 -2.20
C TRP A 150 -8.68 -14.73 -1.20
N ARG A 151 -8.00 -14.03 -0.29
CA ARG A 151 -8.62 -13.18 0.72
C ARG A 151 -8.04 -11.77 0.68
N VAL A 152 -8.74 -10.88 1.37
CA VAL A 152 -8.28 -9.51 1.64
C VAL A 152 -7.13 -9.58 2.66
N PRO A 153 -6.03 -8.84 2.45
CA PRO A 153 -4.93 -8.79 3.42
C PRO A 153 -5.29 -8.02 4.68
N THR A 154 -4.63 -8.35 5.79
CA THR A 154 -4.70 -7.59 7.04
C THR A 154 -3.83 -6.33 6.99
N VAL A 155 -4.00 -5.45 7.98
CA VAL A 155 -3.15 -4.26 8.15
C VAL A 155 -1.66 -4.64 8.23
N ALA A 156 -1.32 -5.65 9.05
CA ALA A 156 0.05 -6.09 9.25
C ALA A 156 0.69 -6.66 7.97
N GLU A 157 -0.10 -7.36 7.15
CA GLU A 157 0.37 -7.92 5.89
C GLU A 157 0.71 -6.84 4.86
N TYR A 158 -0.11 -5.78 4.77
CA TYR A 158 0.24 -4.64 3.93
C TYR A 158 1.38 -3.80 4.49
N GLN A 159 1.42 -3.59 5.81
CA GLN A 159 2.53 -2.88 6.45
C GLN A 159 3.87 -3.53 6.10
N ARG A 160 3.91 -4.86 6.05
CA ARG A 160 5.10 -5.60 5.63
C ARG A 160 5.53 -5.32 4.19
N LEU A 161 4.59 -5.11 3.27
CA LEU A 161 4.93 -4.73 1.89
C LEU A 161 5.47 -3.30 1.81
N VAL A 162 4.97 -2.37 2.62
CA VAL A 162 5.36 -0.95 2.52
C VAL A 162 6.62 -0.58 3.31
N VAL A 163 7.00 -1.37 4.33
CA VAL A 163 8.20 -1.12 5.16
C VAL A 163 9.50 -0.95 4.35
N PRO A 164 9.80 -1.78 3.32
CA PRO A 164 10.98 -1.62 2.48
C PRO A 164 11.00 -0.33 1.64
N GLY A 165 9.89 0.40 1.58
CA GLY A 165 9.73 1.62 0.79
C GLY A 165 9.11 1.38 -0.58
N ARG A 166 8.63 2.48 -1.19
CA ARG A 166 7.82 2.44 -2.42
C ARG A 166 8.56 1.84 -3.61
N ALA A 167 9.83 2.20 -3.80
CA ALA A 167 10.62 1.69 -4.92
C ALA A 167 10.78 0.16 -4.88
N ALA A 168 11.07 -0.38 -3.69
CA ALA A 168 11.19 -1.82 -3.46
C ALA A 168 9.88 -2.55 -3.74
N THR A 169 8.74 -1.99 -3.33
CA THR A 169 7.42 -2.57 -3.59
C THR A 169 7.07 -2.57 -5.08
N LEU A 170 7.32 -1.47 -5.78
CA LEU A 170 7.00 -1.34 -7.20
C LEU A 170 7.82 -2.27 -8.10
N GLN A 171 8.98 -2.73 -7.64
CA GLN A 171 9.76 -3.76 -8.33
C GLN A 171 8.99 -5.09 -8.47
N PHE A 172 8.21 -5.46 -7.45
CA PHE A 172 7.45 -6.71 -7.44
C PHE A 172 6.01 -6.53 -7.91
N PHE A 173 5.44 -5.36 -7.64
CA PHE A 173 4.05 -4.99 -7.90
C PHE A 173 3.98 -3.81 -8.89
N PRO A 174 4.30 -4.04 -10.18
CA PRO A 174 4.26 -2.99 -11.19
C PRO A 174 2.83 -2.45 -11.37
N SER A 175 2.73 -1.20 -11.83
CA SER A 175 1.45 -0.52 -12.07
C SER A 175 0.53 -0.45 -10.84
N THR A 176 1.10 -0.49 -9.63
CA THR A 176 0.37 -0.21 -8.39
C THR A 176 -0.11 1.24 -8.41
N GLN A 177 -1.42 1.42 -8.20
CA GLN A 177 -2.07 2.73 -8.18
C GLN A 177 -1.66 3.55 -6.95
N GLU A 178 -1.50 4.86 -7.12
CA GLU A 178 -1.15 5.81 -6.06
C GLU A 178 -2.41 6.27 -5.32
N GLU A 179 -2.96 5.38 -4.50
CA GLU A 179 -4.16 5.64 -3.69
C GLU A 179 -4.17 4.70 -2.48
N ASP A 180 -5.26 4.69 -1.73
CA ASP A 180 -5.44 3.81 -0.58
C ASP A 180 -5.84 2.38 -1.02
N TYR A 181 -5.35 1.39 -0.27
CA TYR A 181 -5.64 -0.03 -0.46
C TYR A 181 -6.33 -0.57 0.77
N TRP A 182 -7.50 -1.14 0.59
CA TRP A 182 -8.31 -1.70 1.66
C TRP A 182 -7.61 -2.87 2.36
N THR A 183 -7.76 -2.91 3.69
CA THR A 183 -7.42 -4.08 4.50
C THR A 183 -8.68 -4.84 4.91
N ALA A 184 -8.52 -6.02 5.48
CA ALA A 184 -9.63 -6.84 5.97
C ALA A 184 -10.31 -6.26 7.23
N TRP A 185 -9.75 -5.24 7.87
CA TRP A 185 -10.14 -4.81 9.21
C TRP A 185 -10.96 -3.51 9.18
N SER A 186 -12.10 -3.51 9.86
CA SER A 186 -12.80 -2.27 10.18
C SER A 186 -12.04 -1.49 11.25
N ASN A 187 -12.31 -0.19 11.34
CA ASN A 187 -11.78 0.63 12.42
C ASN A 187 -12.51 0.31 13.71
N ASN A 188 -11.79 -0.27 14.68
CA ASN A 188 -12.34 -0.62 15.99
C ASN A 188 -12.53 0.58 16.91
N GLU A 189 -11.88 1.72 16.64
CA GLU A 189 -12.05 2.94 17.43
C GLU A 189 -13.28 3.75 17.01
N ASP A 190 -13.86 3.43 15.85
CA ASP A 190 -15.04 4.07 15.31
C ASP A 190 -16.31 3.40 15.83
N ILE A 191 -16.90 3.98 16.88
CA ILE A 191 -18.11 3.48 17.54
C ILE A 191 -19.29 3.31 16.56
N PRO A 192 -19.59 4.27 15.66
CA PRO A 192 -20.54 4.08 14.56
C PRO A 192 -20.25 2.89 13.62
N GLY A 193 -18.99 2.46 13.51
CA GLY A 193 -18.56 1.36 12.65
C GLY A 193 -18.62 1.68 11.15
N GLU A 194 -18.56 2.96 10.79
CA GLU A 194 -18.68 3.46 9.42
C GLU A 194 -17.34 3.43 8.65
N THR A 195 -16.22 3.31 9.36
CA THR A 195 -14.88 3.37 8.79
C THR A 195 -14.13 2.04 8.87
N ALA A 196 -13.18 1.86 7.95
CA ALA A 196 -12.29 0.73 7.87
C ALA A 196 -10.84 1.16 7.62
N HIS A 197 -9.90 0.27 7.89
CA HIS A 197 -8.49 0.55 7.70
C HIS A 197 -8.07 0.31 6.25
N ALA A 198 -7.31 1.26 5.72
CA ALA A 198 -6.61 1.17 4.45
C ALA A 198 -5.12 1.53 4.63
N ILE A 199 -4.26 1.05 3.75
CA ILE A 199 -2.85 1.45 3.68
C ILE A 199 -2.65 2.30 2.42
N SER A 200 -2.03 3.46 2.56
CA SER A 200 -1.80 4.35 1.44
C SER A 200 -0.59 3.91 0.61
N PHE A 201 -0.77 3.82 -0.71
CA PHE A 201 0.29 3.62 -1.69
C PHE A 201 0.61 4.91 -2.47
N ASP A 202 0.00 6.03 -2.07
CA ASP A 202 0.31 7.37 -2.57
C ASP A 202 1.77 7.75 -2.29
N ARG A 203 2.38 8.58 -3.14
CA ARG A 203 3.78 9.00 -2.99
C ARG A 203 4.05 9.79 -1.71
N GLN A 204 3.13 10.65 -1.31
CA GLN A 204 3.31 11.59 -0.19
C GLN A 204 3.00 10.94 1.16
N SER A 205 2.14 9.91 1.17
CA SER A 205 1.77 9.21 2.40
C SER A 205 2.00 7.70 2.34
N TYR A 206 3.01 7.26 1.58
CA TYR A 206 3.31 5.86 1.38
C TYR A 206 3.45 5.09 2.71
N GLY A 207 2.69 4.01 2.85
CA GLY A 207 2.68 3.14 4.02
C GLY A 207 1.89 3.66 5.23
N VAL A 208 1.29 4.85 5.15
CA VAL A 208 0.45 5.40 6.21
C VAL A 208 -0.88 4.64 6.26
N GLN A 209 -1.27 4.21 7.46
CA GLN A 209 -2.60 3.67 7.72
C GLN A 209 -3.64 4.80 7.76
N ARG A 210 -4.74 4.63 7.02
CA ARG A 210 -5.86 5.56 6.93
C ARG A 210 -7.13 4.91 7.49
N ASN A 211 -7.97 5.73 8.12
CA ASN A 211 -9.34 5.36 8.47
C ASN A 211 -10.25 5.95 7.40
N VAL A 212 -10.90 5.09 6.63
CA VAL A 212 -11.65 5.49 5.44
C VAL A 212 -13.08 4.99 5.53
N VAL A 213 -14.04 5.82 5.12
CA VAL A 213 -15.47 5.49 5.15
C VAL A 213 -15.75 4.28 4.24
N LYS A 214 -16.48 3.29 4.75
CA LYS A 214 -16.72 1.99 4.10
C LYS A 214 -17.45 2.05 2.76
N THR A 215 -18.13 3.16 2.47
CA THR A 215 -18.81 3.43 1.19
C THR A 215 -17.91 4.07 0.14
N GLN A 216 -16.74 4.61 0.53
CA GLN A 216 -15.73 5.05 -0.44
C GLN A 216 -15.15 3.87 -1.20
N ARG A 217 -14.61 4.13 -2.38
CA ARG A 217 -14.10 3.09 -3.27
C ARG A 217 -12.59 3.19 -3.33
N ASN A 218 -11.90 2.15 -2.88
CA ASN A 218 -10.44 2.05 -2.87
C ASN A 218 -9.99 0.73 -3.52
N TYR A 219 -8.69 0.57 -3.72
CA TYR A 219 -8.15 -0.63 -4.35
C TYR A 219 -7.95 -1.78 -3.36
N VAL A 220 -7.72 -2.97 -3.90
CA VAL A 220 -7.28 -4.13 -3.11
C VAL A 220 -6.34 -4.98 -3.94
N ARG A 221 -5.40 -5.63 -3.26
CA ARG A 221 -4.50 -6.64 -3.78
C ARG A 221 -4.65 -7.87 -2.91
N CYS A 222 -5.14 -8.95 -3.48
CA CYS A 222 -5.50 -10.11 -2.67
C CYS A 222 -4.27 -10.95 -2.31
N VAL A 223 -4.39 -11.67 -1.20
CA VAL A 223 -3.36 -12.56 -0.67
C VAL A 223 -3.97 -13.92 -0.37
N ARG A 224 -3.14 -14.96 -0.35
CA ARG A 224 -3.49 -16.28 0.16
C ARG A 224 -2.33 -16.82 0.98
N THR A 225 -2.58 -17.86 1.76
CA THR A 225 -1.52 -18.63 2.41
C THR A 225 -0.57 -19.20 1.35
N GLY A 226 0.72 -19.15 1.65
CA GLY A 226 1.78 -19.71 0.82
C GLY A 226 1.69 -21.23 0.65
N PRO A 227 2.45 -21.78 -0.31
CA PRO A 227 2.61 -23.23 -0.48
C PRO A 227 3.24 -23.89 0.75
#